data_AF-A0A7U9MX44-F1
#
_entry.id   AF-A0A7U9MX44-F1
#
_cell.length_a   1.000
_cell.length_b   1.000
_cell.length_c   1.000
_cell.angle_alpha   90.00
_cell.angle_beta   90.00
_cell.angle_gamma   90.00
#
_symmetry.space_group_name_H-M   'P 1'
#
loop_
_entity.id
_entity.type
_entity.pdbx_description
1 polymer ?
#
loop_
_entity_poly.entity_id
_entity_poly.type
_entity_poly.pdbx_seq_one_letter_code
_entity_poly.pdbx_strand_id
1 'polypeptide(L)'
;MIQLDIGQLVAIMGIPSAITGFCFWMLQRRMTKRDEELDRREKAREKNEVLLVRSVGAAIALGEAAATALKNGHANGEVEAALEYARQVKREQKDFLTEQGIRSMY
;
A
#
# COMPACT_ATOMS: atom_id res chain seq x y z
N MET A 1 -39.39 17.37 48.88
CA MET A 1 -39.36 16.42 47.75
C MET A 1 -38.95 17.19 46.52
N ILE A 2 -37.82 16.85 45.89
CA ILE A 2 -37.47 17.43 44.59
C ILE A 2 -38.44 16.82 43.58
N GLN A 3 -39.41 17.59 43.08
CA GLN A 3 -40.21 17.16 41.95
C GLN A 3 -39.32 17.29 40.72
N LEU A 4 -38.66 16.19 40.34
CA LEU A 4 -37.95 16.10 39.08
C LEU A 4 -38.98 16.06 37.95
N ASP A 5 -39.04 17.15 37.20
CA ASP A 5 -39.84 17.20 35.98
C ASP A 5 -39.28 16.21 34.94
N ILE A 6 -40.15 15.66 34.09
CA ILE A 6 -39.79 14.67 33.08
C ILE A 6 -38.69 15.24 32.16
N GLY A 7 -38.74 16.53 31.86
CA GLY A 7 -37.69 17.22 31.09
C GLY A 7 -36.31 17.21 31.78
N GLN A 8 -36.27 17.33 33.11
CA GLN A 8 -35.02 17.28 33.88
C GLN A 8 -34.43 15.87 33.93
N LEU A 9 -35.28 14.84 34.04
CA LEU A 9 -34.85 13.44 33.97
C LEU A 9 -34.23 13.10 32.60
N VAL A 10 -34.88 13.53 31.52
CA VAL A 10 -34.36 13.34 30.15
C VAL A 10 -33.05 14.10 29.95
N ALA A 11 -32.91 15.31 30.49
CA ALA A 11 -31.65 16.06 30.42
C ALA A 11 -30.51 15.38 31.18
N ILE A 12 -30.76 14.90 32.41
CA ILE A 12 -29.76 14.23 33.25
C ILE A 12 -29.27 12.92 32.61
N MET A 13 -30.15 12.17 31.94
CA MET A 13 -29.76 10.93 31.27
C MET A 13 -29.22 11.17 29.85
N GLY A 14 -29.77 12.14 29.13
CA GLY A 14 -29.43 12.43 27.74
C GLY A 14 -28.05 13.07 27.57
N ILE A 15 -27.63 13.95 28.49
CA ILE A 15 -26.32 14.62 28.41
C ILE A 15 -25.16 13.61 28.51
N PRO A 16 -25.10 12.71 29.51
CA PRO A 16 -24.07 11.67 29.56
C PRO A 16 -24.09 10.75 28.34
N SER A 17 -25.27 10.30 27.88
CA SER A 17 -25.38 9.45 26.69
C SER A 17 -24.89 10.12 25.41
N ALA A 18 -25.18 11.42 25.22
CA ALA A 18 -24.69 12.19 24.10
C ALA A 18 -23.16 12.37 24.15
N ILE A 19 -22.59 12.62 25.34
CA ILE A 19 -21.14 12.69 25.54
C ILE A 19 -20.49 11.35 25.21
N THR A 20 -21.03 10.24 25.72
CA THR A 20 -20.51 8.89 25.41
C THR A 20 -20.57 8.62 23.92
N GLY A 21 -21.69 8.89 23.25
CA GLY A 21 -21.83 8.71 21.80
C GLY A 21 -20.84 9.56 21.00
N PHE A 22 -20.64 10.81 21.41
CA PHE A 22 -19.65 11.71 20.78
C PHE A 22 -18.21 11.22 20.97
N CYS A 23 -17.86 10.75 22.17
CA CYS A 23 -16.55 10.15 22.46
C CYS A 23 -16.31 8.90 21.60
N PHE A 24 -17.29 7.99 21.50
CA PHE A 24 -17.19 6.82 20.63
C PHE A 24 -17.07 7.19 19.16
N TRP A 25 -17.83 8.18 18.68
CA TRP A 25 -17.72 8.67 17.31
C TRP A 25 -16.31 9.21 17.00
N MET A 26 -15.74 10.00 17.92
CA MET A 26 -14.38 10.52 17.76
C MET A 26 -13.34 9.38 17.74
N LEU A 27 -13.51 8.36 18.59
CA LEU A 27 -12.64 7.18 18.62
C LEU A 27 -12.75 6.37 17.33
N GLN A 28 -13.97 6.03 16.90
CA GLN A 28 -14.20 5.31 15.65
C GLN A 28 -13.59 6.06 14.47
N ARG A 29 -13.78 7.38 14.39
CA ARG A 29 -13.20 8.20 13.31
C ARG A 29 -11.67 8.19 13.32
N ARG A 30 -11.03 8.10 14.48
CA ARG A 30 -9.57 7.94 14.58
C ARG A 30 -9.13 6.53 14.16
N MET A 31 -9.85 5.49 14.57
CA MET A 31 -9.54 4.11 14.17
C MET A 31 -9.67 3.94 12.66
N THR A 32 -10.78 4.35 12.05
CA THR A 32 -11.00 4.26 10.60
C THR A 32 -9.87 4.95 9.81
N LYS A 33 -9.44 6.15 10.23
CA LYS A 33 -8.31 6.83 9.58
C LYS A 33 -7.00 6.05 9.67
N ARG A 34 -6.74 5.41 10.81
CA ARG A 34 -5.53 4.59 10.99
C ARG A 34 -5.59 3.33 10.15
N ASP A 35 -6.75 2.66 10.12
CA ASP A 35 -6.96 1.45 9.33
C ASP A 35 -6.80 1.73 7.83
N GLU A 36 -7.34 2.84 7.34
CA GLU A 36 -7.15 3.28 5.94
C GLU A 36 -5.68 3.59 5.60
N GLU A 37 -4.90 4.09 6.55
CA GLU A 37 -3.47 4.33 6.35
C GLU A 37 -2.68 3.01 6.35
N LEU A 38 -3.04 2.07 7.24
CA LEU A 38 -2.43 0.74 7.30
C LEU A 38 -2.71 -0.05 6.02
N ASP A 39 -3.97 -0.11 5.57
CA ASP A 39 -4.35 -0.79 4.33
C ASP A 39 -3.63 -0.21 3.11
N ARG A 40 -3.48 1.12 3.02
CA ARG A 40 -2.68 1.75 1.95
C ARG A 40 -1.21 1.34 2.01
N ARG A 41 -0.62 1.26 3.20
CA ARG A 41 0.77 0.83 3.38
C ARG A 41 0.96 -0.65 3.05
N GLU A 42 0.01 -1.50 3.41
CA GLU A 42 0.03 -2.93 3.09
C GLU A 42 -0.06 -3.17 1.58
N LYS A 43 -1.00 -2.50 0.89
CA LYS A 43 -1.09 -2.56 -0.58
C LYS A 43 0.19 -2.09 -1.28
N ALA A 44 0.81 -1.04 -0.76
CA ALA A 44 2.10 -0.58 -1.28
C ALA A 44 3.22 -1.61 -1.05
N ARG A 45 3.24 -2.28 0.11
CA ARG A 45 4.20 -3.36 0.40
C ARG A 45 3.99 -4.56 -0.52
N GLU A 46 2.76 -5.04 -0.67
CA GLU A 46 2.43 -6.15 -1.56
C GLU A 46 2.87 -5.86 -3.00
N LYS A 47 2.54 -4.67 -3.53
CA LYS A 47 2.96 -4.25 -4.86
C LYS A 47 4.49 -4.18 -4.98
N ASN A 48 5.19 -3.73 -3.94
CA ASN A 48 6.65 -3.71 -3.93
C ASN A 48 7.24 -5.12 -3.98
N GLU A 49 6.72 -6.06 -3.18
CA GLU A 49 7.16 -7.46 -3.16
C GLU A 49 6.96 -8.12 -4.52
N VAL A 50 5.80 -7.92 -5.16
CA VAL A 50 5.53 -8.42 -6.51
C VAL A 50 6.54 -7.84 -7.52
N LEU A 51 6.82 -6.54 -7.48
CA LEU A 51 7.79 -5.90 -8.37
C LEU A 51 9.22 -6.42 -8.12
N LEU A 52 9.59 -6.66 -6.85
CA LEU A 52 10.89 -7.24 -6.51
C LEU A 52 11.05 -8.65 -7.10
N VAL A 53 10.05 -9.51 -6.95
CA VAL A 53 10.08 -10.86 -7.54
C VAL A 53 10.17 -10.79 -9.06
N ARG A 54 9.40 -9.90 -9.70
CA ARG A 54 9.49 -9.69 -11.15
C ARG A 54 10.87 -9.19 -11.58
N SER A 55 11.47 -8.25 -10.84
CA SER A 55 12.83 -7.75 -11.13
C SER A 55 13.87 -8.87 -11.02
N VAL A 56 13.79 -9.72 -10.00
CA VAL A 56 14.66 -10.88 -9.86
C VAL A 56 14.46 -11.86 -11.02
N GLY A 57 13.21 -12.19 -11.36
CA GLY A 57 12.91 -13.07 -12.50
C GLY A 57 13.43 -12.51 -13.83
N ALA A 58 13.32 -11.21 -14.05
CA ALA A 58 13.86 -10.57 -15.25
C ALA A 58 15.39 -10.58 -15.30
N ALA A 59 16.06 -10.40 -14.16
CA ALA A 59 17.51 -10.53 -14.06
C ALA A 59 17.99 -11.97 -14.33
N ILE A 60 17.26 -12.98 -13.83
CA ILE A 60 17.54 -14.40 -14.09
C ILE A 60 17.39 -14.68 -15.59
N ALA A 61 16.25 -14.31 -16.19
CA ALA A 61 16.01 -14.53 -17.62
C ALA A 61 17.06 -13.85 -18.51
N LEU A 62 17.46 -12.61 -18.17
CA LEU A 62 18.55 -11.93 -18.87
C LEU A 62 19.89 -12.63 -18.67
N GLY A 63 20.18 -13.12 -17.46
CA GLY A 63 21.39 -13.90 -17.16
C GLY A 63 21.46 -15.21 -17.93
N GLU A 64 20.36 -15.95 -18.03
CA GLU A 64 20.25 -17.19 -18.80
C GLU A 64 20.44 -16.94 -20.30
N ALA A 65 19.79 -15.91 -20.84
CA ALA A 65 19.95 -15.53 -22.23
C ALA A 65 21.39 -15.08 -22.53
N ALA A 66 22.01 -14.29 -21.64
CA ALA A 66 23.39 -13.87 -21.77
C ALA A 66 24.37 -15.04 -21.70
N ALA A 67 24.18 -15.99 -20.77
CA ALA A 67 24.99 -17.20 -20.67
C ALA A 67 24.86 -18.07 -21.94
N THR A 68 23.65 -18.16 -22.50
CA THR A 68 23.39 -18.86 -23.76
C THR A 68 24.10 -18.19 -24.93
N ALA A 69 24.05 -16.87 -25.04
CA ALA A 69 24.77 -16.11 -26.07
C ALA A 69 26.29 -16.28 -25.95
N LEU A 70 26.84 -16.26 -24.73
CA LEU A 70 28.26 -16.51 -24.49
C LEU A 70 28.67 -17.93 -24.92
N LYS A 71 27.85 -18.94 -24.58
CA LYS A 71 28.09 -20.33 -24.99
C LYS A 71 28.05 -20.49 -26.52
N ASN A 72 27.12 -19.81 -27.17
CA ASN A 72 26.90 -19.92 -28.62
C ASN A 72 27.79 -18.97 -29.44
N GLY A 73 28.51 -18.05 -28.79
CA GLY A 73 29.42 -17.09 -29.42
C GLY A 73 28.75 -15.94 -30.18
N HIS A 74 27.44 -15.76 -30.05
CA HIS A 74 26.70 -14.67 -30.68
C HIS A 74 25.43 -14.32 -29.88
N ALA A 75 25.07 -13.03 -29.91
CA ALA A 75 23.77 -12.58 -29.39
C ALA A 75 22.66 -13.01 -30.36
N ASN A 76 21.61 -13.62 -29.82
CA ASN A 76 20.41 -14.03 -30.56
C ASN A 76 19.20 -13.17 -30.14
N GLY A 77 18.08 -13.32 -30.84
CA GLY A 77 16.84 -12.57 -30.54
C GLY A 77 16.29 -12.81 -29.14
N GLU A 78 16.64 -13.94 -28.51
CA GLU A 78 16.26 -14.26 -27.13
C GLU A 78 16.94 -13.34 -26.11
N VAL A 79 18.20 -12.97 -26.34
CA VAL A 79 18.92 -11.99 -25.49
C VAL A 79 18.28 -10.62 -25.60
N GLU A 80 17.93 -10.19 -26.82
CA GLU A 80 17.29 -8.90 -27.03
C GLU A 80 15.90 -8.85 -26.37
N ALA A 81 15.13 -9.94 -26.46
CA ALA A 81 13.84 -10.07 -25.79
C ALA A 81 13.97 -10.06 -24.25
N ALA A 82 14.93 -10.80 -23.70
CA ALA A 82 15.20 -10.81 -22.27
C ALA A 82 15.67 -9.44 -21.76
N LEU A 83 16.47 -8.74 -22.56
CA LEU A 83 16.94 -7.39 -22.25
C LEU A 83 15.79 -6.38 -22.24
N GLU A 84 14.87 -6.46 -23.21
CA GLU A 84 13.71 -5.57 -23.23
C GLU A 84 12.74 -5.87 -22.09
N TYR A 85 12.52 -7.15 -21.76
CA TYR A 85 11.77 -7.54 -20.57
C TYR A 85 12.38 -6.96 -19.28
N ALA A 86 13.70 -7.10 -19.09
CA ALA A 86 14.40 -6.53 -17.94
C ALA A 86 14.30 -4.99 -17.89
N ARG A 87 14.38 -4.31 -19.04
CA ARG A 87 14.19 -2.86 -19.12
C ARG A 87 12.77 -2.45 -18.74
N GLN A 88 11.76 -3.18 -19.19
CA GLN A 88 10.37 -2.91 -18.85
C GLN A 88 10.16 -3.04 -17.34
N VAL A 89 10.56 -4.16 -16.74
CA VAL A 89 10.39 -4.39 -15.30
C VAL A 89 11.15 -3.35 -14.48
N LYS A 90 12.38 -2.99 -14.89
CA LYS A 90 13.15 -1.91 -14.25
C LYS A 90 12.41 -0.57 -14.28
N ARG A 91 11.78 -0.22 -15.41
CA ARG A 91 11.00 1.03 -15.54
C ARG A 91 9.80 1.00 -14.60
N GLU A 92 9.02 -0.08 -14.60
CA GLU A 92 7.87 -0.25 -13.69
C GLU A 92 8.28 -0.14 -12.21
N GLN A 93 9.39 -0.78 -11.82
CA GLN A 93 9.91 -0.68 -10.45
C GLN A 93 10.36 0.75 -10.10
N LYS A 94 11.06 1.43 -11.01
CA LYS A 94 11.50 2.82 -10.81
C LYS A 94 10.31 3.77 -10.64
N ASP A 95 9.30 3.63 -11.48
CA ASP A 95 8.14 4.52 -11.46
C ASP A 95 7.33 4.30 -10.18
N PHE A 96 7.16 3.05 -9.75
CA PHE A 96 6.53 2.73 -8.47
C PHE A 96 7.29 3.32 -7.27
N LEU A 97 8.61 3.15 -7.20
CA LEU A 97 9.42 3.72 -6.12
C LEU A 97 9.40 5.25 -6.13
N THR A 98 9.35 5.86 -7.32
CA THR A 98 9.19 7.32 -7.47
C THR A 98 7.84 7.78 -6.92
N GLU A 99 6.75 7.09 -7.26
CA GLU A 99 5.41 7.39 -6.75
C GLU A 99 5.35 7.26 -5.21
N GLN A 100 5.93 6.19 -4.66
CA GLN A 100 5.99 6.00 -3.21
C GLN A 100 6.87 7.06 -2.52
N GLY A 101 8.00 7.43 -3.13
CA GLY A 101 8.86 8.49 -2.62
C GLY A 101 8.13 9.84 -2.53
N ILE A 102 7.38 10.21 -3.57
CA ILE A 102 6.54 11.42 -3.57
C ILE A 102 5.46 11.30 -2.49
N ARG A 103 4.75 10.17 -2.40
CA ARG A 103 3.72 9.93 -1.37
C ARG A 103 4.25 9.98 0.06
N SER A 104 5.52 9.65 0.30
CA SER A 104 6.09 9.75 1.66
C SER A 104 6.36 11.19 2.09
N MET A 105 6.43 12.13 1.14
CA MET A 105 6.71 13.54 1.41
C MET A 105 5.43 14.37 1.69
N TYR A 106 4.25 13.84 1.35
CA TYR A 106 2.94 14.50 1.45
C TYR A 106 1.98 13.70 2.34
#